data_AF-A0A2J8MWH6-F1
#
_entry.id   AF-A0A2J8MWH6-F1
#
_cell.length_a   1.000
_cell.length_b   1.000
_cell.length_c   1.000
_cell.angle_alpha   90.00
_cell.angle_beta   90.00
_cell.angle_gamma   90.00
#
_symmetry.space_group_name_H-M   'P 1'
#
loop_
_entity.id
_entity.type
_entity.pdbx_description
1 polymer ?
#
loop_
_entity_poly.entity_id
_entity_poly.type
_entity_poly.pdbx_seq_one_letter_code
_entity_poly.pdbx_strand_id
1 'polypeptide(L)'
;LQVEADFPVYFEELQKVLVKVDEYHSVHQKLSADMADHSNLIRSLLVGAEDARLMRDMKTMKSRYMELYDLNRDLLNGYKIRCNNHTELLGNLKAVNQAIQRAGRLRVGKPKNQVITACRDAIRSNNINTLFKIMRVGTASS
;
A
#
# COMPACT_ATOMS: atom_id res chain seq x y z
N LEU A 1 -29.21 -19.92 -1.57
CA LEU A 1 -29.98 -18.92 -0.77
C LEU A 1 -29.41 -17.54 -1.04
N GLN A 2 -30.27 -16.61 -1.48
CA GLN A 2 -29.94 -15.18 -1.60
C GLN A 2 -30.41 -14.46 -0.34
N VAL A 3 -29.65 -13.48 0.11
CA VAL A 3 -30.00 -12.67 1.29
C VAL A 3 -29.84 -11.19 0.99
N GLU A 4 -30.70 -10.40 1.60
CA GLU A 4 -30.56 -8.96 1.80
C GLU A 4 -30.08 -8.74 3.23
N ALA A 5 -28.97 -8.04 3.40
CA ALA A 5 -28.39 -7.80 4.72
C ALA A 5 -27.84 -6.38 4.80
N ASP A 6 -28.22 -5.64 5.84
CA ASP A 6 -27.69 -4.30 6.09
C ASP A 6 -26.97 -4.25 7.44
N PHE A 7 -25.72 -3.79 7.41
CA PHE A 7 -24.87 -3.63 8.58
C PHE A 7 -24.23 -2.23 8.54
N PRO A 8 -25.00 -1.17 8.86
CA PRO A 8 -24.59 0.22 8.63
C PRO A 8 -23.25 0.57 9.30
N VAL A 9 -23.11 0.19 10.57
CA VAL A 9 -21.89 0.47 11.38
C VAL A 9 -20.66 -0.20 10.78
N TYR A 10 -20.80 -1.46 10.35
CA TYR A 10 -19.69 -2.21 9.75
C TYR A 10 -19.30 -1.66 8.37
N PHE A 11 -20.29 -1.21 7.58
CA PHE A 11 -20.01 -0.60 6.28
C PHE A 11 -19.31 0.75 6.40
N GLU A 12 -19.68 1.57 7.39
CA GLU A 12 -18.98 2.83 7.66
C GLU A 12 -17.52 2.60 8.08
N GLU A 13 -17.27 1.60 8.92
CA GLU A 13 -15.90 1.20 9.29
C GLU A 13 -15.11 0.71 8.06
N LEU A 14 -15.71 -0.14 7.23
CA LEU A 14 -15.09 -0.62 5.99
C LEU A 14 -14.78 0.52 5.01
N GLN A 15 -15.65 1.53 4.92
CA GLN A 15 -15.41 2.71 4.10
C GLN A 15 -14.17 3.47 4.58
N LYS A 16 -14.04 3.67 5.90
CA LYS A 16 -12.85 4.31 6.49
C LYS A 16 -11.58 3.51 6.20
N VAL A 17 -11.65 2.18 6.25
CA VAL A 17 -10.52 1.30 5.90
C VAL A 17 -10.15 1.43 4.42
N LEU A 18 -11.12 1.47 3.50
CA LEU A 18 -10.86 1.61 2.07
C LEU A 18 -10.20 2.96 1.72
N VAL A 19 -10.63 4.05 2.35
CA VAL A 19 -9.98 5.37 2.20
C VAL A 19 -8.52 5.31 2.67
N LYS A 20 -8.27 4.73 3.85
CA LYS A 20 -6.91 4.54 4.37
C LYS A 20 -6.02 3.70 3.45
N VAL A 21 -6.56 2.67 2.79
CA VAL A 21 -5.80 1.85 1.83
C VAL A 21 -5.26 2.73 0.70
N ASP A 22 -6.08 3.63 0.15
CA ASP A 22 -5.68 4.53 -0.93
C ASP A 22 -4.58 5.51 -0.47
N GLU A 23 -4.76 6.12 0.70
CA GLU A 23 -3.75 6.99 1.32
C GLU A 23 -2.43 6.25 1.56
N TYR A 24 -2.48 5.06 2.16
CA TYR A 24 -1.28 4.27 2.42
C TYR A 24 -0.59 3.84 1.12
N HIS A 25 -1.35 3.52 0.07
CA HIS A 25 -0.80 3.16 -1.24
C HIS A 25 -0.06 4.34 -1.89
N SER A 26 -0.65 5.54 -1.84
CA SER A 26 -0.03 6.77 -2.33
C SER A 26 1.28 7.08 -1.59
N VAL A 27 1.27 7.01 -0.25
CA VAL A 27 2.46 7.23 0.57
C VAL A 27 3.53 6.17 0.29
N HIS A 28 3.15 4.90 0.14
CA HIS A 28 4.07 3.82 -0.20
C HIS A 28 4.77 4.07 -1.55
N GLN A 29 4.02 4.51 -2.56
CA GLN A 29 4.56 4.82 -3.89
C GLN A 29 5.58 5.96 -3.81
N LYS A 30 5.25 7.04 -3.08
CA LYS A 30 6.15 8.17 -2.89
C LYS A 30 7.44 7.77 -2.17
N LEU A 31 7.34 7.06 -1.04
CA LEU A 31 8.52 6.57 -0.30
C LEU A 31 9.38 5.63 -1.15
N SER A 32 8.75 4.82 -2.01
CA SER A 32 9.49 3.91 -2.90
C SER A 32 10.28 4.67 -3.97
N ALA A 33 9.73 5.76 -4.50
CA ALA A 33 10.43 6.64 -5.44
C ALA A 33 11.61 7.36 -4.76
N ASP A 34 11.37 8.01 -3.61
CA ASP A 34 12.41 8.74 -2.87
C ASP A 34 13.59 7.82 -2.50
N MET A 35 13.30 6.59 -2.06
CA MET A 35 14.35 5.61 -1.73
C MET A 35 15.14 5.14 -2.96
N ALA A 36 14.51 5.06 -4.13
CA ALA A 36 15.21 4.71 -5.36
C ALA A 36 16.17 5.84 -5.78
N ASP A 37 15.74 7.10 -5.66
CA ASP A 37 16.57 8.26 -5.93
C ASP A 37 17.76 8.35 -4.96
N HIS A 38 17.53 8.12 -3.66
CA HIS A 38 18.62 8.02 -2.70
C HIS A 38 19.60 6.89 -3.04
N SER A 39 19.10 5.72 -3.43
CA SER A 39 19.97 4.58 -3.81
C SER A 39 20.83 4.91 -5.04
N ASN A 40 20.28 5.65 -6.00
CA ASN A 40 21.03 6.12 -7.17
C ASN A 40 22.09 7.15 -6.79
N LEU A 41 21.77 8.07 -5.87
CA LEU A 41 22.72 9.05 -5.35
C LEU A 41 23.86 8.38 -4.56
N ILE A 42 23.58 7.38 -3.72
CA ILE A 42 24.61 6.57 -3.03
C ILE A 42 25.58 5.96 -4.05
N ARG A 43 25.05 5.36 -5.12
CA ARG A 43 25.89 4.74 -6.15
C ARG A 43 26.81 5.77 -6.82
N SER A 44 26.29 6.95 -7.13
CA SER A 44 27.08 8.05 -7.70
C SER A 44 28.16 8.55 -6.73
N LEU A 45 27.80 8.76 -5.46
CA LEU A 45 28.73 9.19 -4.42
C LEU A 45 29.84 8.17 -4.15
N LEU A 46 29.51 6.88 -4.17
CA LEU A 46 30.50 5.81 -4.02
C LEU A 46 31.54 5.83 -5.15
N VAL A 47 31.10 5.98 -6.40
CA VAL A 47 32.02 6.10 -7.54
C VAL A 47 32.91 7.34 -7.39
N GLY A 48 32.33 8.50 -7.03
CA GLY A 48 33.10 9.72 -6.81
C GLY A 48 34.06 9.66 -5.63
N ALA A 49 33.70 8.96 -4.55
CA ALA A 49 34.58 8.73 -3.41
C ALA A 49 35.76 7.83 -3.77
N GLU A 50 35.51 6.80 -4.58
CA GLU A 50 36.55 5.88 -5.04
C GLU A 50 37.52 6.56 -6.02
N ASP A 51 37.02 7.39 -6.93
CA ASP A 51 37.85 8.20 -7.83
C ASP A 51 38.76 9.16 -7.05
N ALA A 52 38.23 9.88 -6.07
CA ALA A 52 39.01 10.73 -5.18
C ALA A 52 40.07 9.93 -4.39
N ARG A 53 39.73 8.72 -3.94
CA ARG A 53 40.67 7.81 -3.26
C ARG A 53 41.82 7.40 -4.17
N LEU A 54 41.54 7.06 -5.43
CA LEU A 54 42.55 6.69 -6.43
C LEU A 54 43.48 7.86 -6.76
N MET A 55 42.95 9.08 -6.84
CA MET A 55 43.74 10.31 -7.03
C MET A 55 44.46 10.80 -5.76
N ARG A 56 44.30 10.11 -4.64
CA ARG A 56 44.81 10.50 -3.30
C ARG A 56 44.28 11.84 -2.80
N ASP A 57 43.15 12.33 -3.33
CA ASP A 57 42.46 13.50 -2.81
C ASP A 57 41.62 13.13 -1.58
N MET A 58 42.29 13.08 -0.44
CA MET A 58 41.70 12.70 0.84
C MET A 58 40.67 13.71 1.36
N LYS A 59 40.71 14.97 0.91
CA LYS A 59 39.75 15.99 1.34
C LYS A 59 38.39 15.73 0.68
N THR A 60 38.41 15.54 -0.64
CA THR A 60 37.18 15.24 -1.40
C THR A 60 36.63 13.87 -1.01
N MET A 61 37.49 12.86 -0.85
CA MET A 61 37.08 11.53 -0.37
C MET A 61 36.31 11.63 0.97
N LYS A 62 36.85 12.34 1.97
CA LYS A 62 36.18 12.52 3.28
C LYS A 62 34.84 13.23 3.16
N SER A 63 34.75 14.28 2.33
CA SER A 63 33.46 14.98 2.08
C SER A 63 32.40 14.01 1.53
N ARG A 64 32.77 13.21 0.53
CA ARG A 64 31.85 12.23 -0.07
C ARG A 64 31.42 11.14 0.92
N TYR A 65 32.30 10.71 1.82
CA TYR A 65 31.92 9.77 2.89
C TYR A 65 30.99 10.39 3.93
N MET A 66 31.14 11.68 4.25
CA MET A 66 30.18 12.39 5.11
C MET A 66 28.80 12.47 4.44
N GLU A 67 28.75 12.85 3.16
CA GLU A 67 27.52 12.86 2.37
C GLU A 67 26.85 11.47 2.30
N LEU A 68 27.64 10.41 2.10
CA LEU A 68 27.17 9.02 2.14
C LEU A 68 26.60 8.64 3.50
N TYR A 69 27.24 9.07 4.59
CA TYR A 69 26.78 8.78 5.94
C TYR A 69 25.42 9.42 6.22
N ASP A 70 25.26 10.70 5.88
CA ASP A 70 24.00 11.41 6.03
C ASP A 70 22.90 10.78 5.19
N LEU A 71 23.19 10.47 3.92
CA LEU A 71 22.20 9.87 3.04
C LEU A 71 21.79 8.46 3.49
N ASN A 72 22.73 7.68 4.03
CA ASN A 72 22.43 6.36 4.58
C ASN A 72 21.55 6.46 5.84
N ARG A 73 21.80 7.46 6.70
CA ARG A 73 20.93 7.73 7.86
C ARG A 73 19.51 8.07 7.42
N ASP A 74 19.37 8.92 6.42
CA ASP A 74 18.07 9.33 5.90
C ASP A 74 17.33 8.18 5.21
N LEU A 75 18.05 7.34 4.44
CA LEU A 75 17.50 6.13 3.82
C LEU A 75 17.02 5.12 4.86
N LEU A 76 17.76 4.91 5.95
CA LEU A 76 17.34 4.04 7.06
C LEU A 76 16.08 4.57 7.76
N ASN A 77 15.95 5.89 7.93
CA ASN A 77 14.75 6.51 8.47
C ASN A 77 13.56 6.32 7.52
N GLY A 78 13.74 6.58 6.23
CA GLY A 78 12.73 6.33 5.20
C GLY A 78 12.30 4.86 5.14
N TYR A 79 13.25 3.92 5.25
CA TYR A 79 12.96 2.49 5.29
C TYR A 79 12.05 2.10 6.48
N LYS A 80 12.34 2.62 7.68
CA LYS A 80 11.49 2.37 8.87
C LYS A 80 10.06 2.88 8.65
N ILE A 81 9.92 4.10 8.12
CA ILE A 81 8.59 4.69 7.81
C ILE A 81 7.86 3.82 6.77
N ARG A 82 8.55 3.40 5.71
CA ARG A 82 7.99 2.54 4.67
C ARG A 82 7.54 1.19 5.23
N CYS A 83 8.33 0.56 6.10
CA CYS A 83 7.96 -0.70 6.75
C CYS A 83 6.71 -0.55 7.62
N ASN A 84 6.59 0.54 8.37
CA ASN A 84 5.39 0.82 9.17
C ASN A 84 4.17 1.01 8.26
N ASN A 85 4.28 1.88 7.26
CA ASN A 85 3.23 2.09 6.25
C ASN A 85 2.80 0.78 5.57
N HIS A 86 3.76 -0.06 5.17
CA HIS A 86 3.48 -1.34 4.53
C HIS A 86 2.75 -2.31 5.46
N THR A 87 3.14 -2.37 6.73
CA THR A 87 2.48 -3.20 7.75
C THR A 87 1.01 -2.79 7.92
N GLU A 88 0.75 -1.49 8.05
CA GLU A 88 -0.61 -0.94 8.17
C GLU A 88 -1.44 -1.20 6.90
N LEU A 89 -0.85 -1.01 5.72
CA LEU A 89 -1.49 -1.31 4.44
C LEU A 89 -1.92 -2.78 4.34
N LEU A 90 -1.04 -3.73 4.72
CA LEU A 90 -1.37 -5.15 4.73
C LEU A 90 -2.48 -5.48 5.73
N GLY A 91 -2.49 -4.84 6.89
CA GLY A 91 -3.55 -4.96 7.88
C GLY A 91 -4.92 -4.55 7.31
N ASN A 92 -4.97 -3.39 6.65
CA ASN A 92 -6.18 -2.88 6.02
C ASN A 92 -6.66 -3.74 4.86
N LEU A 93 -5.75 -4.20 3.99
CA LEU A 93 -6.08 -5.12 2.89
C LEU A 93 -6.62 -6.46 3.41
N LYS A 94 -6.10 -6.95 4.54
CA LYS A 94 -6.63 -8.14 5.20
C LYS A 94 -8.06 -7.91 5.71
N ALA A 95 -8.34 -6.75 6.32
CA ALA A 95 -9.68 -6.38 6.77
C ALA A 95 -10.68 -6.31 5.59
N VAL A 96 -10.29 -5.68 4.48
CA VAL A 96 -11.11 -5.62 3.25
C VAL A 96 -11.39 -7.02 2.72
N ASN A 97 -10.36 -7.88 2.60
CA ASN A 97 -10.55 -9.26 2.13
C ASN A 97 -11.46 -10.09 3.06
N GLN A 98 -11.36 -9.88 4.37
CA GLN A 98 -12.28 -10.51 5.33
C GLN A 98 -13.71 -10.01 5.16
N ALA A 99 -13.92 -8.72 4.90
CA ALA A 99 -15.24 -8.16 4.65
C ALA A 99 -15.91 -8.81 3.43
N ILE A 100 -15.17 -8.97 2.32
CA ILE A 100 -15.64 -9.67 1.11
C ILE A 100 -16.03 -11.11 1.44
N GLN A 101 -15.19 -11.82 2.20
CA GLN A 101 -15.50 -13.19 2.60
C GLN A 101 -16.74 -13.27 3.49
N ARG A 102 -16.90 -12.36 4.45
CA ARG A 102 -18.10 -12.29 5.32
C ARG A 102 -19.36 -12.04 4.50
N ALA A 103 -19.32 -11.12 3.53
CA ALA A 103 -20.42 -10.88 2.60
C ALA A 103 -20.77 -12.10 1.73
N GLY A 104 -19.76 -12.86 1.29
CA GLY A 104 -19.98 -14.12 0.58
C GLY A 104 -20.55 -15.23 1.47
N ARG A 105 -20.11 -15.35 2.72
CA ARG A 105 -20.55 -16.38 3.67
C ARG A 105 -22.00 -16.22 4.14
N LEU A 106 -22.56 -15.02 4.04
CA LEU A 106 -23.99 -14.77 4.25
C LEU A 106 -24.88 -15.44 3.17
N ARG A 107 -24.28 -15.98 2.09
CA ARG A 107 -24.98 -16.62 0.97
C ARG A 107 -24.50 -18.06 0.79
N VAL A 108 -25.36 -18.89 0.20
CA VAL A 108 -25.09 -20.33 0.00
C VAL A 108 -25.21 -20.70 -1.48
N GLY A 109 -24.21 -21.41 -2.00
CA GLY A 109 -24.15 -21.90 -3.38
C GLY A 109 -23.63 -20.86 -4.37
N LYS A 110 -24.20 -20.84 -5.59
CA LYS A 110 -23.78 -19.93 -6.69
C LYS A 110 -23.71 -18.44 -6.29
N PRO A 111 -24.67 -17.87 -5.51
CA PRO A 111 -24.62 -16.46 -5.16
C PRO A 111 -23.44 -16.03 -4.30
N LYS A 112 -22.85 -16.95 -3.52
CA LYS A 112 -21.63 -16.68 -2.74
C LYS A 112 -20.46 -16.31 -3.66
N ASN A 113 -20.26 -17.10 -4.71
CA ASN A 113 -19.15 -16.88 -5.64
C ASN A 113 -19.37 -15.61 -6.48
N GLN A 114 -20.61 -15.34 -6.89
CA GLN A 114 -20.98 -14.12 -7.62
C GLN A 114 -20.66 -12.86 -6.82
N VAL A 115 -21.04 -12.81 -5.54
CA VAL A 115 -20.74 -11.67 -4.66
C VAL A 115 -19.24 -11.48 -4.48
N ILE A 116 -18.47 -12.55 -4.27
CA ILE A 116 -17.02 -12.43 -4.10
C ILE A 116 -16.35 -11.84 -5.36
N THR A 117 -16.73 -12.33 -6.55
CA THR A 117 -16.19 -11.81 -7.81
C THR A 117 -16.60 -10.36 -8.02
N ALA A 118 -17.88 -10.04 -7.87
CA ALA A 118 -18.40 -8.69 -8.06
C ALA A 118 -17.81 -7.68 -7.06
N CYS A 119 -17.59 -8.07 -5.80
CA CYS A 119 -16.89 -7.22 -4.83
C CYS A 119 -15.45 -6.94 -5.24
N ARG A 120 -14.73 -7.92 -5.78
CA ARG A 120 -13.36 -7.72 -6.28
C ARG A 120 -13.32 -6.79 -7.48
N ASP A 121 -14.28 -6.90 -8.39
CA ASP A 121 -14.38 -6.03 -9.57
C ASP A 121 -14.76 -4.59 -9.18
N ALA A 122 -15.64 -4.42 -8.19
CA ALA A 122 -15.98 -3.11 -7.63
C ALA A 122 -14.78 -2.43 -6.95
N ILE A 123 -13.94 -3.20 -6.23
CA ILE A 123 -12.70 -2.68 -5.64
C ILE A 123 -11.70 -2.29 -6.72
N ARG A 124 -11.54 -3.11 -7.77
CA ARG A 124 -10.62 -2.80 -8.88
C ARG A 124 -11.02 -1.54 -9.65
N SER A 125 -12.33 -1.28 -9.77
CA SER A 125 -12.88 -0.07 -10.40
C SER A 125 -13.02 1.11 -9.43
N ASN A 126 -12.52 0.99 -8.19
CA ASN A 126 -12.66 1.98 -7.12
C ASN A 126 -14.10 2.47 -6.89
N ASN A 127 -15.08 1.60 -7.09
CA ASN A 127 -16.50 1.93 -6.99
C ASN A 127 -17.08 1.43 -5.67
N ILE A 128 -16.82 2.19 -4.61
CA ILE A 128 -17.22 1.86 -3.22
C ILE A 128 -18.74 1.76 -3.07
N ASN A 129 -19.50 2.62 -3.77
CA ASN A 129 -20.97 2.59 -3.73
C ASN A 129 -21.53 1.27 -4.29
N THR A 130 -20.95 0.80 -5.39
CA THR A 130 -21.33 -0.47 -6.00
C THR A 130 -20.90 -1.65 -5.14
N LEU A 131 -19.73 -1.57 -4.49
CA LEU A 131 -19.27 -2.56 -3.52
C LEU A 131 -20.29 -2.76 -2.39
N PHE A 132 -20.75 -1.68 -1.74
CA PHE A 132 -21.74 -1.77 -0.66
C PHE A 132 -23.08 -2.29 -1.15
N LYS A 133 -23.53 -1.85 -2.33
CA LYS A 133 -24.76 -2.37 -2.95
C LYS A 133 -24.67 -3.88 -3.15
N ILE A 134 -23.57 -4.38 -3.73
CA ILE A 134 -23.34 -5.82 -3.93
C ILE A 134 -23.31 -6.55 -2.58
N MET A 135 -22.67 -6.00 -1.54
CA MET A 135 -22.63 -6.67 -0.24
C MET A 135 -24.02 -6.79 0.39
N ARG A 136 -24.88 -5.75 0.24
CA ARG A 136 -26.25 -5.72 0.78
C ARG A 136 -27.20 -6.65 0.05
N VAL A 137 -27.38 -6.45 -1.25
CA VAL A 137 -28.43 -7.14 -2.05
C VAL A 137 -27.89 -8.25 -2.94
N GLY A 138 -26.57 -8.34 -3.13
CA GLY A 138 -25.90 -9.41 -3.87
C GLY A 138 -25.90 -9.27 -5.39
N THR A 139 -26.45 -8.18 -5.94
CA THR A 139 -26.40 -7.85 -7.37
C THR A 139 -25.84 -6.43 -7.57
N ALA A 140 -25.08 -6.24 -8.65
CA ALA A 140 -24.62 -4.91 -9.07
C ALA A 140 -25.72 -4.14 -9.84
N SER A 141 -26.57 -4.89 -10.55
CA SER A 141 -27.67 -4.38 -11.38
C SER A 141 -29.02 -4.61 -10.69
N SER A 142 -29.93 -3.65 -10.90
CA SER A 142 -31.38 -3.87 -10.71
C SER A 142 -31.91 -4.81 -11.78
#